data_AF-A0A2M7F7R1-F1
#
_entry.id   AF-A0A2M7F7R1-F1
#
_cell.length_a   1.000
_cell.length_b   1.000
_cell.length_c   1.000
_cell.angle_alpha   90.00
_cell.angle_beta   90.00
_cell.angle_gamma   90.00
#
_symmetry.space_group_name_H-M   'P 1'
#
loop_
_entity.id
_entity.type
_entity.pdbx_description
1 polymer ?
#
loop_
_entity_poly.entity_id
_entity_poly.type
_entity_poly.pdbx_seq_one_letter_code
_entity_poly.pdbx_strand_id
1 'polypeptide(L)'
;MEMAEKGAAAIVPLGIPLLAGPGAISTVIIAMNRGSGWDHYIVIISTVLIVCFILWVMLRLALPIGTAMGTLGLNIANRILGLLLAAFSIEIMANGLKQLFPILSKLS
;
A
#
# COMPACT_ATOMS: atom_id res chain seq x y z
N MET A 1 -17.63 -2.17 35.95
CA MET A 1 -16.63 -1.29 35.33
C MET A 1 -16.94 -1.27 33.84
N GLU A 2 -17.26 -0.08 33.36
CA GLU A 2 -18.18 0.16 32.26
C GLU A 2 -17.46 0.33 30.91
N MET A 3 -18.20 0.07 29.81
CA MET A 3 -17.99 0.52 28.43
C MET A 3 -16.90 -0.15 27.56
N ALA A 4 -17.30 -1.11 26.71
CA ALA A 4 -17.31 -0.94 25.24
C ALA A 4 -17.53 -2.27 24.49
N GLU A 5 -18.79 -2.65 24.34
CA GLU A 5 -19.26 -3.34 23.14
C GLU A 5 -19.09 -2.39 21.93
N LYS A 6 -18.81 -2.95 20.74
CA LYS A 6 -18.56 -2.30 19.42
C LYS A 6 -17.11 -1.93 19.09
N GLY A 7 -16.37 -2.94 18.66
CA GLY A 7 -15.05 -2.75 18.05
C GLY A 7 -14.57 -3.92 17.19
N ALA A 8 -15.42 -4.85 16.75
CA ALA A 8 -15.08 -5.75 15.63
C ALA A 8 -15.08 -5.00 14.28
N ALA A 9 -14.80 -3.70 14.31
CA ALA A 9 -14.69 -2.87 13.14
C ALA A 9 -13.35 -3.17 12.48
N ALA A 10 -13.43 -3.95 11.41
CA ALA A 10 -12.51 -3.76 10.31
C ALA A 10 -11.03 -3.99 10.66
N ILE A 11 -10.68 -5.18 11.13
CA ILE A 11 -9.45 -5.81 10.61
C ILE A 11 -9.75 -6.16 9.15
N VAL A 12 -9.96 -5.14 8.32
CA VAL A 12 -10.12 -5.29 6.88
C VAL A 12 -8.81 -5.89 6.40
N PRO A 13 -8.81 -6.70 5.34
CA PRO A 13 -7.60 -7.00 4.59
C PRO A 13 -7.09 -5.71 3.96
N LEU A 14 -6.64 -4.73 4.75
CA LEU A 14 -6.02 -3.47 4.35
C LEU A 14 -4.50 -3.59 4.49
N GLY A 15 -4.00 -4.39 5.43
CA GLY A 15 -2.57 -4.65 5.54
C GLY A 15 -1.99 -5.22 4.24
N ILE A 16 -2.70 -6.18 3.61
CA ILE A 16 -2.26 -6.80 2.36
C ILE A 16 -2.31 -5.78 1.19
N PRO A 17 -3.40 -5.03 0.94
CA PRO A 17 -3.45 -3.94 -0.04
C PRO A 17 -2.52 -2.77 0.25
N LEU A 18 -2.18 -2.47 1.51
CA LEU A 18 -1.23 -1.40 1.82
C LEU A 18 0.20 -1.85 1.52
N LEU A 19 0.54 -3.11 1.82
CA LEU A 19 1.84 -3.70 1.50
C LEU A 19 2.01 -3.93 0.00
N ALA A 20 1.00 -4.50 -0.64
CA ALA A 20 0.90 -4.69 -2.09
C ALA A 20 -0.16 -3.72 -2.63
N GLY A 21 0.20 -2.44 -2.66
CA GLY A 21 -0.63 -1.36 -3.20
C GLY A 21 -1.40 -1.76 -4.47
N PRO A 22 -2.65 -1.31 -4.67
CA PRO A 22 -3.36 -1.54 -5.94
C PRO A 22 -2.56 -1.02 -7.16
N GLY A 23 -1.76 0.04 -6.97
CA GLY A 23 -0.81 0.52 -7.98
C GLY A 23 0.35 -0.45 -8.26
N ALA A 24 0.90 -1.09 -7.23
CA ALA A 24 1.94 -2.10 -7.39
C ALA A 24 1.41 -3.33 -8.15
N ILE A 25 0.20 -3.79 -7.80
CA ILE A 25 -0.48 -4.90 -8.50
C ILE A 25 -0.69 -4.55 -9.98
N SER A 26 -1.26 -3.37 -10.26
CA SER A 26 -1.46 -2.90 -11.64
C SER A 26 -0.17 -2.81 -12.43
N THR A 27 0.90 -2.31 -11.80
CA THR A 27 2.22 -2.19 -12.44
C THR A 27 2.80 -3.55 -12.81
N VAL A 28 2.71 -4.55 -11.93
CA VAL A 28 3.19 -5.91 -12.24
C VAL A 28 2.37 -6.52 -13.37
N ILE A 29 1.04 -6.37 -13.37
CA ILE A 29 0.17 -6.89 -14.45
C ILE A 29 0.54 -6.25 -15.79
N ILE A 30 0.71 -4.92 -15.83
CA ILE A 30 1.09 -4.21 -17.05
C ILE A 30 2.51 -4.60 -17.49
N ALA A 31 3.46 -4.71 -16.55
CA ALA A 31 4.82 -5.10 -16.85
C ALA A 31 4.89 -6.52 -17.43
N MET A 32 4.11 -7.45 -16.89
CA MET A 32 4.00 -8.82 -17.41
C MET A 32 3.43 -8.87 -18.82
N ASN A 33 2.53 -7.96 -19.19
CA ASN A 33 1.94 -7.88 -20.54
C ASN A 33 2.80 -7.12 -21.56
N ARG A 34 3.85 -6.41 -21.15
CA ARG A 34 4.70 -5.60 -22.05
C ARG A 34 5.77 -6.38 -22.80
N GLY A 35 6.09 -7.59 -22.36
CA GLY A 35 7.14 -8.42 -22.96
C GLY A 35 6.67 -9.85 -23.15
N SER A 36 7.12 -10.48 -24.24
CA SER A 36 6.85 -11.88 -24.56
C SER A 36 8.16 -12.65 -24.64
N GLY A 37 8.54 -13.32 -23.55
CA GLY A 37 9.81 -14.05 -23.45
C GLY A 37 10.03 -14.65 -22.07
N TRP A 38 10.68 -15.81 -22.00
CA TRP A 38 10.98 -16.49 -20.74
C TRP A 38 11.95 -15.68 -19.88
N ASP A 39 12.88 -14.98 -20.51
CA ASP A 39 13.80 -14.01 -19.92
C ASP A 39 13.05 -12.86 -19.22
N HIS A 40 12.05 -12.27 -19.89
CA HIS A 40 11.23 -11.19 -19.32
C HIS A 40 10.46 -11.63 -18.08
N TYR A 41 9.87 -12.83 -18.11
CA TYR A 41 9.17 -13.39 -16.96
C TYR A 41 10.09 -13.65 -15.77
N ILE A 42 11.29 -14.19 -16.01
CA ILE A 42 12.29 -14.42 -14.96
C ILE A 42 12.69 -13.10 -14.29
N VAL A 43 12.90 -12.03 -15.07
CA VAL A 43 13.26 -10.71 -14.54
C VAL A 43 12.14 -10.16 -13.64
N ILE A 44 10.89 -10.23 -14.07
CA ILE A 44 9.77 -9.74 -13.25
C ILE A 44 9.60 -10.58 -11.98
N ILE A 45 9.64 -11.91 -12.08
CA ILE A 45 9.51 -12.80 -10.92
C ILE A 45 10.65 -12.55 -9.92
N SER A 46 11.90 -12.41 -10.41
CA SER A 46 13.04 -12.11 -9.53
C SER A 46 12.87 -10.77 -8.80
N THR A 47 12.32 -9.75 -9.48
CA THR A 47 12.02 -8.45 -8.87
C THR A 47 10.98 -8.59 -7.75
N VAL A 48 9.89 -9.33 -8.00
CA VAL A 48 8.85 -9.57 -6.98
C VAL A 48 9.42 -10.32 -5.78
N LEU A 49 10.27 -11.33 -6.01
CA LEU A 49 10.94 -12.07 -4.93
C LEU A 49 11.86 -11.18 -4.08
N ILE A 50 12.61 -10.28 -4.72
CA ILE A 50 13.46 -9.31 -4.00
C ILE A 50 12.61 -8.39 -3.12
N VAL A 51 11.50 -7.86 -3.64
CA VAL A 51 10.59 -7.01 -2.85
C VAL A 51 10.00 -7.78 -1.68
N CYS A 52 9.54 -9.02 -1.90
CA CYS A 52 9.06 -9.89 -0.82
C CYS A 52 10.13 -10.14 0.25
N PHE A 53 11.38 -10.36 -0.15
CA PHE A 53 12.49 -10.55 0.78
C PHE A 53 12.75 -9.30 1.62
N ILE A 54 12.75 -8.11 1.00
CA ILE A 54 12.90 -6.83 1.70
C ILE A 54 11.75 -6.63 2.69
N LEU A 55 10.50 -6.88 2.28
CA LEU A 55 9.33 -6.80 3.16
C LEU A 55 9.45 -7.77 4.34
N TRP A 56 9.90 -8.99 4.11
CA TRP A 56 10.12 -9.97 5.17
C TRP A 56 11.14 -9.48 6.21
N VAL A 57 12.26 -8.89 5.75
CA VAL A 57 13.27 -8.29 6.64
C VAL A 57 12.67 -7.11 7.43
N MET A 58 11.94 -6.22 6.76
CA MET A 58 11.28 -5.07 7.40
C MET A 58 10.27 -5.50 8.48
N LEU A 59 9.43 -6.49 8.17
CA LEU A 59 8.44 -7.02 9.12
C LEU A 59 9.12 -7.70 10.31
N ARG A 60 10.24 -8.40 10.10
CA ARG A 60 11.03 -8.98 11.19
C ARG A 60 11.65 -7.90 12.09
N LEU A 61 12.08 -6.78 11.51
CA LEU A 61 12.59 -5.60 12.23
C LEU A 61 11.48 -4.79 12.90
N ALA A 62 10.22 -4.90 12.45
CA ALA A 62 9.10 -4.17 13.04
C ALA A 62 8.86 -4.55 14.52
N LEU A 63 9.14 -5.81 14.91
CA LEU A 63 9.03 -6.27 16.29
C LEU A 63 9.94 -5.50 17.27
N PRO A 64 11.28 -5.44 17.06
CA PRO A 64 12.16 -4.66 17.94
C PRO A 64 11.95 -3.15 17.80
N ILE A 65 11.56 -2.64 16.62
CA ILE A 65 11.25 -1.21 16.45
C ILE A 65 10.02 -0.82 17.26
N GLY A 66 8.98 -1.66 17.28
CA GLY A 66 7.76 -1.42 18.03
C GLY A 66 7.98 -1.33 19.54
N THR A 67 8.89 -2.15 20.09
CA THR A 67 9.25 -2.08 21.51
C THR A 67 10.14 -0.88 21.84
N ALA A 68 10.95 -0.40 20.90
CA ALA A 68 11.78 0.79 21.06
C ALA A 68 11.01 2.12 20.94
N MET A 69 9.93 2.19 20.14
CA MET A 69 9.17 3.42 19.89
C MET A 69 8.32 3.90 21.08
N GLY A 70 8.05 3.03 22.06
CA GLY A 70 7.21 3.36 23.21
C GLY A 70 5.77 3.75 22.84
N THR A 71 4.94 4.07 23.85
CA THR A 71 3.51 4.36 23.65
C THR A 71 3.26 5.69 22.95
N LEU A 72 4.06 6.72 23.25
CA LEU A 72 3.99 8.04 22.59
C LEU A 72 4.36 7.96 21.11
N GLY A 73 5.44 7.24 20.76
CA GLY A 73 5.89 7.09 19.38
C GLY A 73 4.88 6.33 18.53
N LEU A 74 4.30 5.25 19.06
CA LEU A 74 3.23 4.50 18.38
C LEU A 74 1.98 5.36 18.15
N ASN A 75 1.59 6.19 19.12
CA ASN A 75 0.41 7.05 18.98
C ASN A 75 0.61 8.12 17.87
N ILE A 76 1.81 8.71 17.79
CA ILE A 76 2.16 9.65 16.72
C ILE A 76 2.20 8.93 15.36
N ALA A 77 2.82 7.75 15.28
CA ALA A 77 2.90 6.95 14.06
C ALA A 77 1.51 6.59 13.52
N ASN A 78 0.58 6.15 14.38
CA ASN A 78 -0.80 5.86 13.99
C ASN A 78 -1.52 7.10 13.45
N ARG A 79 -1.30 8.27 14.06
CA ARG A 79 -1.87 9.53 13.57
C ARG A 79 -1.32 9.89 12.18
N ILE A 80 -0.03 9.71 11.96
CA ILE A 80 0.62 9.94 10.66
C ILE A 80 0.10 8.95 9.61
N LEU A 81 0.02 7.66 9.93
CA LEU A 81 -0.53 6.63 9.02
C LEU A 81 -1.97 6.98 8.58
N GLY A 82 -2.81 7.44 9.52
CA GLY A 82 -4.16 7.89 9.21
C GLY A 82 -4.19 9.11 8.29
N LEU A 83 -3.32 10.10 8.52
CA LEU A 83 -3.20 11.28 7.66
C LEU A 83 -2.66 10.93 6.26
N LEU A 84 -1.68 10.03 6.17
CA LEU A 84 -1.13 9.53 4.90
C LEU A 84 -2.19 8.74 4.12
N LEU A 85 -2.96 7.89 4.80
CA LEU A 85 -4.03 7.14 4.17
C LEU A 85 -5.11 8.07 3.60
N ALA A 86 -5.47 9.12 4.33
CA ALA A 86 -6.41 10.13 3.84
C ALA A 86 -5.87 10.86 2.59
N ALA A 87 -4.60 11.28 2.63
CA ALA A 87 -3.95 11.92 1.49
C ALA A 87 -3.90 10.99 0.25
N PHE A 88 -3.48 9.73 0.45
CA PHE A 88 -3.42 8.72 -0.60
C PHE A 88 -4.80 8.40 -1.19
N SER A 89 -5.84 8.39 -0.35
CA SER A 89 -7.23 8.20 -0.80
C SER A 89 -7.67 9.34 -1.72
N ILE A 90 -7.38 10.58 -1.34
CA ILE A 90 -7.69 11.76 -2.17
C ILE A 90 -6.90 11.72 -3.48
N GLU A 91 -5.62 11.32 -3.44
CA GLU A 91 -4.78 11.16 -4.62
C GLU A 91 -5.37 10.15 -5.62
N ILE A 92 -5.77 8.97 -5.16
CA ILE A 92 -6.40 7.94 -5.99
C ILE A 92 -7.72 8.46 -6.56
N MET A 93 -8.56 9.11 -5.75
CA MET A 93 -9.83 9.69 -6.23
C MET A 93 -9.60 10.76 -7.30
N ALA A 94 -8.65 11.67 -7.10
CA ALA A 94 -8.32 12.71 -8.06
C ALA A 94 -7.80 12.12 -9.38
N ASN A 95 -6.93 11.12 -9.32
CA ASN A 95 -6.44 10.42 -10.50
C ASN A 95 -7.56 9.67 -11.24
N GLY A 96 -8.45 8.99 -10.51
CA GLY A 96 -9.62 8.32 -11.09
C GLY A 96 -10.57 9.30 -11.78
N LEU A 97 -10.84 10.45 -11.16
CA LEU A 97 -11.72 11.48 -11.74
C LEU A 97 -11.12 12.10 -13.01
N LYS A 98 -9.81 12.34 -13.03
CA LYS A 98 -9.08 12.81 -14.24
C LYS A 98 -9.17 11.81 -15.40
N GLN A 99 -9.09 10.50 -15.12
CA GLN A 99 -9.26 9.47 -16.15
C GLN A 99 -10.70 9.37 -16.65
N LEU A 100 -11.70 9.64 -15.81
CA LEU A 100 -13.11 9.54 -16.17
C LEU A 100 -13.60 10.74 -17.01
N PHE A 101 -13.06 11.95 -16.78
CA PHE A 101 -13.41 13.17 -17.52
C PHE A 101 -12.23 13.72 -18.35
N PRO A 102 -11.70 12.98 -19.34
CA PRO A 102 -10.60 13.43 -20.21
C PRO A 102 -11.02 14.59 -21.16
N ILE A 103 -12.31 14.91 -21.21
CA ILE A 103 -12.87 16.00 -22.02
C ILE A 103 -12.57 17.37 -21.42
N LEU A 104 -12.40 17.48 -20.08
CA LEU A 104 -12.05 18.75 -19.44
C LEU A 104 -10.53 19.07 -19.50
N SER A 105 -9.68 18.06 -19.71
CA SER A 105 -8.23 18.23 -19.82
C SER A 105 -7.72 18.58 -21.22
N LYS A 106 -8.58 18.51 -22.24
CA LYS A 106 -8.25 18.86 -23.64
C LYS A 106 -8.59 20.30 -24.03
N LEU A 107 -9.23 21.08 -23.13
CA LEU A 107 -9.72 22.44 -23.43
C LEU A 107 -8.86 23.57 -22.82
N SER A 108 -7.69 23.25 -22.27
CA SER A 108 -6.63 24.20 -21.90
C SER A 108 -5.30 23.72 -22.45
#